data_AF-A0A7S2D1X8-F1
#
_entry.id   AF-A0A7S2D1X8-F1
#
_cell.length_a   1.000
_cell.length_b   1.000
_cell.length_c   1.000
_cell.angle_alpha   90.00
_cell.angle_beta   90.00
_cell.angle_gamma   90.00
#
_symmetry.space_group_name_H-M   'P 1'
#
loop_
_entity.id
_entity.type
_entity.pdbx_description
1 polymer ?
#
loop_
_entity_poly.entity_id
_entity_poly.type
_entity_poly.pdbx_seq_one_letter_code
_entity_poly.pdbx_strand_id
1 'polypeptide(L)'
;MAQGRAHSHPFQAQAALALLPTPIKMQQILALVLCFVSALAIRQGELQRQEPKGAGHPEPTMQLACVECSKHAPYLADCTCFATDIMGTFEDDATKTLTTRKEFTTETVNTGAKRLAEGWMWHCRPVSGTPDLWKQC
;
A
#
# COMPACT_ATOMS: atom_id res chain seq x y z
N MET A 1 44.05 69.66 27.75
CA MET A 1 42.98 68.75 27.24
C MET A 1 43.32 68.44 25.80
N ALA A 2 43.85 67.25 25.56
CA ALA A 2 44.45 66.84 24.30
C ALA A 2 43.40 66.23 23.35
N GLN A 3 43.54 66.60 22.07
CA GLN A 3 42.80 66.09 20.92
C GLN A 3 43.02 64.58 20.73
N GLY A 4 41.94 63.83 20.57
CA GLY A 4 41.96 62.41 20.19
C GLY A 4 41.19 62.21 18.89
N ARG A 5 41.94 62.10 17.78
CA ARG A 5 41.47 61.78 16.43
C ARG A 5 41.25 60.27 16.32
N ALA A 6 40.02 59.83 16.05
CA ALA A 6 39.73 58.44 15.72
C ALA A 6 39.20 58.36 14.28
N HIS A 7 39.99 57.72 13.42
CA HIS A 7 39.60 57.29 12.07
C HIS A 7 38.73 56.04 12.17
N SER A 8 37.60 56.00 11.43
CA SER A 8 36.86 54.76 11.20
C SER A 8 36.27 54.74 9.77
N HIS A 9 36.89 53.88 8.97
CA HIS A 9 36.54 53.15 7.74
C HIS A 9 35.29 53.48 6.88
N PRO A 10 35.40 53.26 5.55
CA PRO A 10 34.37 53.60 4.58
C PRO A 10 33.14 52.69 4.63
N PHE A 11 32.00 53.35 4.45
CA PHE A 11 30.66 52.82 4.30
C PHE A 11 30.57 51.91 3.04
N GLN A 12 30.58 50.58 3.21
CA GLN A 12 30.23 49.66 2.13
C GLN A 12 28.70 49.60 2.00
N ALA A 13 28.16 50.22 0.97
CA ALA A 13 26.77 50.02 0.56
C ALA A 13 26.64 48.64 -0.10
N GLN A 14 26.13 47.66 0.65
CA GLN A 14 25.67 46.40 0.07
C GLN A 14 24.30 46.65 -0.56
N ALA A 15 24.26 46.73 -1.89
CA ALA A 15 23.03 46.70 -2.64
C ALA A 15 22.36 45.32 -2.48
N ALA A 16 21.26 45.29 -1.73
CA ALA A 16 20.34 44.16 -1.68
C ALA A 16 19.68 44.00 -3.05
N LEU A 17 20.20 43.10 -3.88
CA LEU A 17 19.55 42.69 -5.12
C LEU A 17 19.73 41.20 -5.36
N ALA A 18 19.17 40.39 -4.47
CA ALA A 18 18.99 38.97 -4.73
C ALA A 18 17.65 38.56 -4.14
N LEU A 19 16.57 38.57 -4.93
CA LEU A 19 15.32 37.86 -4.63
C LEU A 19 14.33 37.84 -5.83
N LEU A 20 14.80 37.76 -7.07
CA LEU A 20 13.94 37.36 -8.19
C LEU A 20 14.49 36.06 -8.79
N PRO A 21 13.74 34.94 -8.74
CA PRO A 21 14.19 33.69 -9.33
C PRO A 21 14.33 33.90 -10.85
N THR A 22 15.53 33.61 -11.36
CA THR A 22 15.83 33.66 -12.79
C THR A 22 14.96 32.65 -13.55
N PRO A 23 14.54 32.94 -14.80
CA PRO A 23 13.57 32.11 -15.54
C PRO A 23 14.02 30.65 -15.71
N ILE A 24 15.34 30.41 -15.72
CA ILE A 24 15.96 29.08 -15.80
C ILE A 24 15.62 28.23 -14.55
N LYS A 25 15.57 28.83 -13.35
CA LYS A 25 15.27 28.11 -12.10
C LYS A 25 13.78 27.73 -12.02
N MET A 26 12.88 28.58 -12.51
CA MET A 26 11.43 28.32 -12.49
C MET A 26 11.05 27.17 -13.43
N GLN A 27 11.67 27.10 -14.61
CA GLN A 27 11.38 26.04 -15.59
C GLN A 27 11.89 24.67 -15.13
N GLN A 28 13.05 24.62 -14.45
CA GLN A 28 13.57 23.39 -13.84
C GLN A 28 12.67 22.89 -12.70
N ILE A 29 12.17 23.80 -11.85
CA ILE A 29 11.24 23.45 -10.77
C ILE A 29 9.92 22.92 -11.33
N LEU A 30 9.37 23.58 -12.37
CA LEU A 30 8.13 23.14 -12.99
C LEU A 30 8.25 21.75 -13.64
N ALA A 31 9.36 21.49 -14.34
CA ALA A 31 9.64 20.18 -14.93
C ALA A 31 9.74 19.09 -13.84
N LEU A 32 10.42 19.40 -12.73
CA LEU A 32 10.54 18.47 -11.61
C LEU A 32 9.17 18.15 -10.98
N VAL A 33 8.35 19.18 -10.73
CA VAL A 33 7.00 19.02 -10.19
C VAL A 33 6.14 18.19 -11.14
N LEU A 34 6.19 18.45 -12.45
CA LEU A 34 5.44 17.68 -13.44
C LEU A 34 5.85 16.20 -13.44
N CYS A 35 7.15 15.90 -13.33
CA CYS A 35 7.66 14.52 -13.23
C CYS A 35 7.19 13.82 -11.95
N PHE A 36 7.13 14.52 -10.82
CA PHE A 36 6.60 13.93 -9.58
C PHE A 36 5.10 13.68 -9.67
N VAL A 37 4.32 14.65 -10.18
CA VAL A 37 2.87 14.50 -10.33
C VAL A 37 2.51 13.36 -11.29
N SER A 38 3.22 13.21 -12.40
CA SER A 38 2.99 12.10 -13.34
C SER A 38 3.36 10.74 -12.72
N ALA A 39 4.45 10.64 -11.97
CA ALA A 39 4.84 9.40 -11.28
C ALA A 39 3.80 8.97 -10.22
N LEU A 40 3.23 9.92 -9.46
CA LEU A 40 2.16 9.61 -8.51
C LEU A 40 0.88 9.14 -9.23
N ALA A 41 0.47 9.80 -10.31
CA ALA A 41 -0.72 9.44 -11.07
C ALA A 41 -0.65 8.04 -11.70
N ILE A 42 0.53 7.65 -12.22
CA ILE A 42 0.74 6.30 -12.79
C ILE A 42 0.58 5.23 -11.72
N ARG A 43 1.17 5.42 -10.53
CA ARG A 43 1.05 4.46 -9.42
C ARG A 43 -0.38 4.31 -8.90
N GLN A 44 -1.14 5.41 -8.87
CA GLN A 44 -2.56 5.36 -8.52
C GLN A 44 -3.39 4.61 -9.57
N GLY A 45 -3.08 4.82 -10.87
CA GLY A 45 -3.73 4.12 -11.97
C GLY A 45 -3.51 2.60 -11.96
N GLU A 46 -2.29 2.12 -11.66
CA GLU A 46 -2.00 0.68 -11.55
C GLU A 46 -2.71 0.03 -10.36
N LEU A 47 -2.81 0.71 -9.22
CA LEU A 47 -3.58 0.21 -8.06
C LEU A 47 -5.07 0.02 -8.40
N GLN A 48 -5.64 0.88 -9.24
CA GLN A 48 -7.04 0.77 -9.68
C GLN A 48 -7.25 -0.25 -10.79
N ARG A 49 -6.19 -0.72 -11.44
CA ARG A 49 -6.24 -1.65 -12.57
C ARG A 49 -5.61 -3.00 -12.22
N GLN A 50 -5.76 -3.43 -10.97
CA GLN A 50 -5.36 -4.79 -10.59
C GLN A 50 -6.21 -5.78 -11.38
N GLU A 51 -5.57 -6.54 -12.25
CA GLU A 51 -6.18 -7.72 -12.85
C GLU A 51 -6.16 -8.85 -11.81
N PRO A 52 -7.13 -9.77 -11.85
CA PRO A 52 -7.06 -10.99 -11.05
C PRO A 52 -5.75 -11.73 -11.33
N LYS A 53 -5.13 -12.26 -10.27
CA LYS A 53 -3.94 -13.12 -10.33
C LYS A 53 -4.20 -14.39 -11.14
N GLY A 54 -5.45 -14.84 -11.18
CA GLY A 54 -5.90 -15.98 -11.96
C GLY A 54 -6.12 -17.24 -11.13
N ALA A 55 -6.59 -18.29 -11.81
CA ALA A 55 -7.18 -19.45 -11.17
C ALA A 55 -6.24 -20.12 -10.16
N GLY A 56 -6.78 -20.41 -8.98
CA GLY A 56 -6.04 -21.07 -7.89
C GLY A 56 -5.23 -20.14 -7.00
N HIS A 57 -5.23 -18.83 -7.26
CA HIS A 57 -4.55 -17.84 -6.42
C HIS A 57 -5.54 -16.95 -5.67
N PRO A 58 -5.41 -16.79 -4.34
CA PRO A 58 -6.28 -15.87 -3.59
C PRO A 58 -6.02 -14.40 -3.96
N GLU A 59 -7.11 -13.68 -4.18
CA GLU A 59 -7.12 -12.26 -4.50
C GLU A 59 -7.05 -11.40 -3.24
N PRO A 60 -6.46 -10.20 -3.30
CA PRO A 60 -6.37 -9.34 -2.12
C PRO A 60 -7.71 -8.71 -1.72
N THR A 61 -8.73 -8.78 -2.58
CA THR A 61 -10.07 -8.22 -2.32
C THR A 61 -11.17 -9.11 -2.89
N MET A 62 -12.36 -9.06 -2.27
CA MET A 62 -13.54 -9.78 -2.74
C MET A 62 -13.92 -9.39 -4.18
N GLN A 63 -13.80 -8.11 -4.52
CA GLN A 63 -14.16 -7.57 -5.82
C GLN A 63 -13.33 -8.19 -6.93
N LEU A 64 -12.01 -8.37 -6.71
CA LEU A 64 -11.13 -9.01 -7.69
C LEU A 64 -11.49 -10.48 -7.90
N ALA A 65 -11.82 -11.21 -6.83
CA ALA A 65 -12.28 -12.60 -6.94
C ALA A 65 -13.60 -12.70 -7.72
N CYS A 66 -14.54 -11.78 -7.47
CA CYS A 66 -15.80 -11.71 -8.23
C CYS A 66 -15.58 -11.36 -9.71
N VAL A 67 -14.65 -10.44 -10.01
CA VAL A 67 -14.27 -10.11 -11.40
C VAL A 67 -13.67 -11.33 -12.10
N GLU A 68 -12.82 -12.10 -11.41
CA GLU A 68 -12.28 -13.34 -11.95
C GLU A 68 -13.37 -14.36 -12.26
N CYS A 69 -14.30 -14.59 -11.33
CA CYS A 69 -15.43 -15.48 -11.55
C CYS A 69 -16.29 -15.01 -12.73
N SER A 70 -16.55 -13.71 -12.86
CA SER A 70 -17.33 -13.13 -13.95
C SER A 70 -16.72 -13.41 -15.34
N LYS A 71 -15.39 -13.45 -15.44
CA LYS A 71 -14.69 -13.86 -16.68
C LYS A 71 -14.93 -15.33 -17.02
N HIS A 72 -15.10 -16.18 -16.00
CA HIS A 72 -15.32 -17.62 -16.16
C HIS A 72 -16.80 -18.00 -16.26
N ALA A 73 -17.71 -17.16 -15.78
CA ALA A 73 -19.15 -17.40 -15.73
C ALA A 73 -19.77 -17.95 -17.02
N PRO A 74 -19.38 -17.51 -18.25
CA PRO A 74 -19.93 -18.08 -19.48
C PRO A 74 -19.62 -19.57 -19.70
N TYR A 75 -18.61 -20.09 -19.02
CA TYR A 75 -18.18 -21.49 -19.10
C TYR A 75 -18.70 -22.34 -17.94
N LEU A 76 -19.37 -21.72 -16.98
CA LEU A 76 -19.96 -22.41 -15.84
C LEU A 76 -21.44 -22.71 -16.13
N ALA A 77 -21.89 -23.94 -15.88
CA ALA A 77 -23.30 -24.32 -15.95
C ALA A 77 -24.10 -23.73 -14.77
N ASP A 78 -25.30 -24.26 -14.44
CA ASP A 78 -26.22 -23.82 -13.36
C ASP A 78 -25.58 -23.48 -11.99
N CYS A 79 -24.92 -22.34 -11.89
CA CYS A 79 -24.15 -21.94 -10.72
C CYS A 79 -24.02 -20.41 -10.69
N THR A 80 -23.67 -19.87 -9.54
CA THR A 80 -23.59 -18.42 -9.30
C THR A 80 -22.29 -18.13 -8.60
N CYS A 81 -21.66 -17.01 -8.91
CA CYS A 81 -20.38 -16.68 -8.30
C CYS A 81 -20.55 -16.42 -6.80
N PHE A 82 -19.71 -17.05 -5.98
CA PHE A 82 -19.54 -16.73 -4.57
C PHE A 82 -18.07 -16.46 -4.30
N ALA A 83 -17.76 -15.66 -3.29
CA ALA A 83 -16.41 -15.41 -2.84
C ALA A 83 -16.32 -15.46 -1.31
N THR A 84 -15.18 -15.90 -0.79
CA THR A 84 -14.88 -15.92 0.64
C THR A 84 -13.40 -15.62 0.89
N ASP A 85 -13.10 -15.00 2.03
CA ASP A 85 -11.71 -14.80 2.47
C ASP A 85 -11.21 -16.08 3.14
N ILE A 86 -10.50 -16.91 2.38
CA ILE A 86 -10.05 -18.23 2.85
C ILE A 86 -9.01 -18.12 3.96
N MET A 87 -8.22 -17.04 3.96
CA MET A 87 -7.13 -16.81 4.91
C MET A 87 -7.62 -16.29 6.26
N GLY A 88 -8.87 -15.84 6.34
CA GLY A 88 -9.52 -15.48 7.61
C GLY A 88 -10.58 -16.46 8.08
N THR A 89 -10.91 -17.46 7.25
CA THR A 89 -12.08 -18.34 7.43
C THR A 89 -11.68 -19.73 7.91
N PHE A 90 -10.63 -20.30 7.33
CA PHE A 90 -10.19 -21.66 7.63
C PHE A 90 -9.05 -21.62 8.64
N GLU A 91 -8.87 -22.70 9.39
CA GLU A 91 -7.76 -22.83 10.34
C GLU A 91 -6.43 -22.73 9.57
N ASP A 92 -5.64 -21.73 9.94
CA ASP A 92 -4.33 -21.46 9.36
C ASP A 92 -3.23 -21.57 10.44
N ASP A 93 -1.98 -21.50 10.00
CA ASP A 93 -0.84 -21.51 10.90
C ASP A 93 -0.36 -20.10 11.29
N ALA A 94 -1.13 -19.06 11.00
CA ALA A 94 -0.75 -17.68 11.28
C ALA A 94 -0.56 -17.45 12.78
N THR A 95 -1.45 -18.01 13.61
CA THR A 95 -1.44 -17.77 15.05
C THR A 95 -0.62 -18.79 15.85
N LYS A 96 0.23 -19.61 15.20
CA LYS A 96 0.98 -20.64 15.91
C LYS A 96 1.91 -20.03 16.97
N THR A 97 1.81 -20.58 18.18
CA THR A 97 2.67 -20.24 19.30
C THR A 97 3.77 -21.26 19.44
N LEU A 98 5.01 -20.79 19.54
CA LEU A 98 6.16 -21.60 19.90
C LEU A 98 6.35 -21.54 21.42
N THR A 99 6.16 -22.68 22.08
CA THR A 99 6.47 -22.84 23.50
C THR A 99 7.86 -23.46 23.63
N THR A 100 8.82 -22.70 24.13
CA THR A 100 10.19 -23.17 24.37
C THR A 100 10.47 -23.25 25.86
N ARG A 101 11.22 -24.28 26.26
CA ARG A 101 11.78 -24.34 27.61
C ARG A 101 12.96 -23.38 27.68
N LYS A 102 12.87 -22.37 28.53
CA LYS A 102 13.96 -21.46 28.85
C LYS A 102 14.41 -21.74 30.28
N GLU A 103 15.51 -22.48 30.38
CA GLU A 103 16.11 -22.91 31.65
C GLU A 103 15.13 -23.74 32.51
N PHE A 104 14.72 -23.22 33.67
CA PHE A 104 13.73 -23.80 34.59
C PHE A 104 12.30 -23.30 34.35
N THR A 105 12.10 -22.46 33.33
CA THR A 105 10.81 -21.85 32.98
C THR A 105 10.40 -22.18 31.55
N THR A 106 9.16 -21.85 31.20
CA THR A 106 8.61 -22.00 29.86
C THR A 106 8.25 -20.63 29.32
N GLU A 107 8.73 -20.29 28.12
CA GLU A 107 8.31 -19.09 27.40
C GLU A 107 7.41 -19.50 26.23
N THR A 108 6.31 -18.79 26.03
CA THR A 108 5.44 -18.96 24.86
C THR A 108 5.46 -17.67 24.07
N VAL A 109 5.89 -17.74 22.83
CA VAL A 109 5.91 -16.60 21.90
C VAL A 109 5.09 -16.95 20.67
N ASN A 110 4.30 -15.99 20.17
CA ASN A 110 3.69 -16.12 18.86
C ASN A 110 4.79 -15.84 17.81
N THR A 111 5.14 -16.83 17.01
CA THR A 111 6.16 -16.70 15.95
C THR A 111 5.57 -16.34 14.60
N GLY A 112 4.24 -16.27 14.49
CA GLY A 112 3.52 -15.94 13.27
C GLY A 112 2.85 -14.57 13.32
N ALA A 113 1.87 -14.37 12.45
CA ALA A 113 1.06 -13.15 12.39
C ALA A 113 -0.19 -13.28 13.27
N LYS A 114 -0.76 -12.16 13.73
CA LYS A 114 -2.08 -12.19 14.39
C LYS A 114 -3.17 -12.77 13.46
N ARG A 115 -3.00 -12.55 12.15
CA ARG A 115 -3.85 -13.04 11.06
C ARG A 115 -3.07 -12.88 9.75
N LEU A 116 -3.30 -13.74 8.76
CA LEU A 116 -2.84 -13.50 7.41
C LEU A 116 -3.56 -12.29 6.79
N ALA A 117 -2.92 -11.69 5.77
CA ALA A 117 -3.62 -10.75 4.91
C ALA A 117 -4.80 -11.47 4.21
N GLU A 118 -5.86 -10.73 3.92
CA GLU A 118 -7.04 -11.30 3.26
C GLU A 118 -6.65 -11.98 1.94
N GLY A 119 -7.25 -13.16 1.72
CA GLY A 119 -7.09 -13.94 0.51
C GLY A 119 -8.46 -14.40 0.05
N TRP A 120 -9.07 -13.65 -0.85
CA TRP A 120 -10.38 -13.90 -1.39
C TRP A 120 -10.32 -14.91 -2.53
N MET A 121 -11.08 -16.01 -2.40
CA MET A 121 -11.21 -17.03 -3.43
C MET A 121 -12.66 -17.10 -3.88
N TRP A 122 -12.88 -17.23 -5.19
CA TRP A 122 -14.22 -17.45 -5.73
C TRP A 122 -14.53 -18.95 -5.89
N HIS A 123 -15.80 -19.29 -5.82
CA HIS A 123 -16.30 -20.61 -6.17
C HIS A 123 -17.69 -20.51 -6.79
N CYS A 124 -18.06 -21.48 -7.62
CA CYS A 124 -19.34 -21.47 -8.36
C CYS A 124 -20.57 -21.78 -7.49
N ARG A 125 -20.34 -22.29 -6.29
CA ARG A 125 -21.32 -22.60 -5.25
C ARG A 125 -20.61 -22.50 -3.90
N PRO A 126 -21.31 -22.23 -2.79
CA PRO A 126 -20.74 -22.35 -1.46
C PRO A 126 -20.16 -23.75 -1.26
N VAL A 127 -18.90 -23.85 -0.83
CA VAL A 127 -18.22 -25.14 -0.58
C VAL A 127 -18.49 -25.66 0.84
N SER A 128 -19.04 -24.82 1.70
CA SER A 128 -19.46 -25.19 3.06
C SER A 128 -20.91 -24.73 3.31
N GLY A 129 -21.59 -25.42 4.22
CA GLY A 129 -22.95 -25.07 4.66
C GLY A 129 -23.01 -23.99 5.74
N THR A 130 -21.88 -23.37 6.08
CA THR A 130 -21.84 -22.30 7.10
C THR A 130 -22.56 -21.06 6.57
N PRO A 131 -23.61 -20.57 7.26
CA PRO A 131 -24.31 -19.36 6.86
C PRO A 131 -23.35 -18.17 6.74
N ASP A 132 -23.59 -17.30 5.75
CA ASP A 132 -22.88 -16.03 5.52
C ASP A 132 -21.37 -16.11 5.23
N LEU A 133 -20.80 -17.31 5.15
CA LEU A 133 -19.38 -17.51 4.87
C LEU A 133 -19.02 -17.23 3.41
N TRP A 134 -19.87 -17.71 2.50
CA TRP A 134 -19.74 -17.54 1.06
C TRP A 134 -20.62 -16.39 0.62
N LYS A 135 -20.01 -15.28 0.25
CA LYS A 135 -20.72 -14.07 -0.17
C LYS A 135 -21.01 -14.17 -1.65
N GLN A 136 -22.27 -14.01 -2.04
CA GLN A 136 -22.63 -14.00 -3.45
C GLN A 136 -22.01 -12.78 -4.15
N CYS A 137 -21.37 -13.04 -5.29
CA CYS A 137 -21.12 -12.07 -6.34
C CYS A 137 -22.38 -12.03 -7.24
#